data_AF-A0A931G3F1-F1
#
_entry.id   AF-A0A931G3F1-F1
#
_cell.length_a   1.000
_cell.length_b   1.000
_cell.length_c   1.000
_cell.angle_alpha   90.00
_cell.angle_beta   90.00
_cell.angle_gamma   90.00
#
_symmetry.space_group_name_H-M   'P 1'
#
loop_
_entity.id
_entity.type
_entity.pdbx_description
1 polymer ?
#
loop_
_entity_poly.entity_id
_entity_poly.type
_entity_poly.pdbx_seq_one_letter_code
_entity_poly.pdbx_strand_id
1 'polypeptide(L)'
;MTTGESFPRLLLAEWTKLRSVNRWVLTLVGAAVLSVGLSSLAASGSRTDLNEHGTFVTGPSGEPVSDEFFFVHQRISGDATLTVRVASFTTESNRPNVRMASEELTRLDDPGPFARPAAGIMIKDGARPGASYASVLRTDQGVRMQWDFDADRRGSASTEARWLRLVRSGATITGYESADGTTWQRIGTATPANLPSTAEIGFYVSSPPARYMTRGGGSSSVGERPTNAQATFDNVRLDSTGTWQGDAITVATGPAAKDIPAGGGGRLTESGGTYTVAGTGKIGPQPPDDDMVTAALVGTLAGLMALIAVGVLYATSEYRRNMIRTTFTATPRRGRVLAAKAIVLGAVCFVTGLVAAVGSFLFAIPVLRRQGFTRPAFPEPALTDPSVLRALVLTATFMAGVAVVGLAIGMLLRHSAAAITITVLLVLLPLIVGMILPGTSPKWLLYTTLVGGLATHRAKPPTATLAEPWSMIGPWAGITVVAAWVVVALGLAWWYLRRRDT
;
A
#
# COMPACT_ATOMS: atom_id res chain seq x y z
N MET A 1 -44.02 39.00 6.14
CA MET A 1 -43.46 37.71 5.65
C MET A 1 -41.95 37.81 5.68
N THR A 2 -41.31 37.07 6.59
CA THR A 2 -39.88 37.13 6.86
C THR A 2 -39.11 36.47 5.72
N THR A 3 -38.29 37.25 5.01
CA THR A 3 -37.28 36.72 4.08
C THR A 3 -36.26 35.94 4.88
N GLY A 4 -36.50 34.65 5.11
CA GLY A 4 -35.52 33.77 5.72
C GLY A 4 -34.24 33.83 4.89
N GLU A 5 -33.12 34.21 5.50
CA GLU A 5 -31.83 34.27 4.81
C GLU A 5 -31.57 32.96 4.08
N SER A 6 -31.39 33.04 2.76
CA SER A 6 -31.08 31.90 1.91
C SER A 6 -29.71 31.34 2.32
N PHE A 7 -29.58 30.02 2.44
CA PHE A 7 -28.34 29.33 2.83
C PHE A 7 -27.08 29.79 2.08
N PRO A 8 -27.12 30.15 0.78
CA PRO A 8 -25.97 30.73 0.08
C PRO A 8 -25.46 32.06 0.68
N ARG A 9 -26.35 32.93 1.17
CA ARG A 9 -25.96 34.19 1.82
C ARG A 9 -25.24 33.92 3.14
N LEU A 10 -25.66 32.89 3.86
CA LEU A 10 -25.02 32.44 5.09
C LEU A 10 -23.60 31.92 4.82
N LEU A 11 -23.40 31.15 3.75
CA LEU A 11 -22.06 30.71 3.31
C LEU A 11 -21.16 31.90 2.96
N LEU A 12 -21.69 32.88 2.21
CA LEU A 12 -20.95 34.10 1.86
C LEU A 12 -20.59 34.92 3.11
N ALA A 13 -21.49 35.04 4.08
CA ALA A 13 -21.22 35.74 5.33
C ALA A 13 -20.09 35.06 6.12
N GLU A 14 -20.15 33.74 6.27
CA GLU A 14 -19.11 32.97 6.97
C GLU A 14 -17.75 33.00 6.25
N TRP A 15 -17.74 32.97 4.90
CA TRP A 15 -16.55 33.17 4.08
C TRP A 15 -15.95 34.57 4.29
N THR A 16 -16.78 35.61 4.29
CA THR A 16 -16.33 36.99 4.47
C THR A 16 -15.70 37.19 5.85
N LYS A 17 -16.29 36.63 6.91
CA LYS A 17 -15.72 36.66 8.28
C LYS A 17 -14.36 35.99 8.36
N LEU A 18 -14.19 34.85 7.69
CA LEU A 18 -12.93 34.12 7.69
C LEU A 18 -11.85 34.93 6.97
N ARG A 19 -12.18 35.47 5.79
CA ARG A 19 -11.24 36.24 4.96
C ARG A 19 -10.86 37.59 5.59
N SER A 20 -11.77 38.25 6.30
CA SER A 20 -11.53 39.60 6.84
C SER A 20 -10.54 39.66 7.99
N VAL A 21 -10.20 38.52 8.60
CA VAL A 21 -9.28 38.47 9.74
C VAL A 21 -7.93 37.93 9.28
N ASN A 22 -6.96 38.83 9.11
CA ASN A 22 -5.61 38.50 8.63
C ASN A 22 -4.94 37.37 9.42
N ARG A 23 -5.24 37.24 10.72
CA ARG A 23 -4.68 36.16 11.55
C ARG A 23 -5.06 34.78 11.04
N TRP A 24 -6.27 34.56 10.55
CA TRP A 24 -6.66 33.26 9.98
C TRP A 24 -5.88 32.94 8.72
N VAL A 25 -5.78 33.92 7.81
CA VAL A 25 -5.05 33.77 6.55
C VAL A 25 -3.58 33.46 6.83
N LEU A 26 -2.94 34.19 7.75
CA LEU A 26 -1.56 33.94 8.16
C LEU A 26 -1.37 32.55 8.77
N THR A 27 -2.31 32.07 9.61
CA THR A 27 -2.22 30.72 10.17
C THR A 27 -2.42 29.64 9.11
N LEU A 28 -3.31 29.85 8.13
CA LEU A 28 -3.52 28.91 7.02
C LEU A 28 -2.29 28.82 6.13
N VAL A 29 -1.70 29.96 5.75
CA VAL A 29 -0.44 30.01 4.99
C VAL A 29 0.69 29.39 5.80
N GLY A 30 0.80 29.75 7.09
CA GLY A 30 1.78 29.18 8.00
C GLY A 30 1.65 27.67 8.14
N ALA A 31 0.43 27.12 8.17
CA ALA A 31 0.19 25.67 8.23
C ALA A 31 0.70 24.96 6.96
N ALA A 32 0.47 25.55 5.78
CA ALA A 32 1.00 25.02 4.52
C ALA A 32 2.53 25.09 4.48
N VAL A 33 3.12 26.25 4.79
CA VAL A 33 4.58 26.43 4.83
C VAL A 33 5.23 25.48 5.83
N LEU A 34 4.65 25.32 7.03
CA LEU A 34 5.14 24.42 8.05
C LEU A 34 5.12 22.97 7.57
N SER A 35 4.09 22.57 6.83
CA SER A 35 3.96 21.22 6.28
C SER A 35 5.04 20.94 5.24
N VAL A 36 5.23 21.85 4.29
CA VAL A 36 6.24 21.73 3.24
C VAL A 36 7.65 21.73 3.84
N GLY A 37 7.92 22.65 4.76
CA GLY A 37 9.23 22.78 5.42
C GLY A 37 9.59 21.54 6.23
N LEU A 38 8.69 21.05 7.08
CA LEU A 38 8.96 19.85 7.88
C LEU A 38 9.01 18.58 7.04
N SER A 39 8.25 18.49 5.94
CA SER A 39 8.37 17.37 5.00
C SER A 39 9.74 17.35 4.33
N SER A 40 10.23 18.52 3.89
CA SER A 40 11.55 18.66 3.28
C SER A 40 12.67 18.36 4.28
N LEU A 41 12.50 18.79 5.55
CA LEU A 41 13.43 18.48 6.63
C LEU A 41 13.46 16.98 6.93
N ALA A 42 12.29 16.33 7.06
CA ALA A 42 12.20 14.89 7.28
C ALA A 42 12.84 14.10 6.13
N ALA A 43 12.59 14.51 4.87
CA ALA A 43 13.23 13.95 3.70
C ALA A 43 14.76 14.09 3.74
N SER A 44 15.28 15.23 4.21
CA SER A 44 16.73 15.47 4.31
C SER A 44 17.42 14.60 5.38
N GLY A 45 16.68 14.19 6.41
CA GLY A 45 17.16 13.29 7.45
C GLY A 45 16.98 11.80 7.13
N SER A 46 16.24 11.47 6.07
CA SER A 46 16.05 10.09 5.63
C SER A 46 17.23 9.62 4.78
N ARG A 47 17.60 8.34 4.83
CA ARG A 47 18.63 7.73 3.97
C ARG A 47 18.27 6.27 3.67
N THR A 48 18.69 5.79 2.51
CA THR A 48 18.58 4.38 2.13
C THR A 48 19.81 3.96 1.31
N ASP A 49 20.27 2.75 1.56
CA ASP A 49 21.39 2.06 0.90
C ASP A 49 20.89 0.85 0.09
N LEU A 50 19.57 0.72 -0.10
CA LEU A 50 18.93 -0.42 -0.78
C LEU A 50 19.49 -0.66 -2.20
N ASN A 51 19.85 0.40 -2.92
CA ASN A 51 20.45 0.28 -4.25
C ASN A 51 21.92 -0.18 -4.22
N GLU A 52 22.63 -0.02 -3.09
CA GLU A 52 24.04 -0.39 -2.94
C GLU A 52 24.22 -1.90 -2.70
N HIS A 53 23.16 -2.59 -2.27
CA HIS A 53 23.22 -4.01 -1.91
C HIS A 53 23.01 -4.97 -3.10
N GLY A 54 22.67 -4.47 -4.29
CA GLY A 54 22.46 -5.29 -5.49
C GLY A 54 21.29 -6.28 -5.39
N THR A 55 20.41 -6.12 -4.40
CA THR A 55 19.28 -7.02 -4.12
C THR A 55 18.08 -6.83 -5.04
N PHE A 56 18.07 -5.75 -5.83
CA PHE A 56 16.98 -5.44 -6.75
C PHE A 56 17.35 -5.81 -8.17
N VAL A 57 16.59 -6.75 -8.72
CA VAL A 57 16.58 -7.04 -10.13
C VAL A 57 15.48 -6.19 -10.78
N THR A 58 15.75 -5.69 -11.97
CA THR A 58 14.74 -4.97 -12.75
C THR A 58 14.05 -5.94 -13.70
N GLY A 59 12.71 -5.92 -13.67
CA GLY A 59 11.91 -6.64 -14.64
C GLY A 59 11.89 -5.91 -15.99
N PRO A 60 11.22 -6.48 -17.00
CA PRO A 60 11.15 -5.89 -18.34
C PRO A 60 10.46 -4.52 -18.37
N SER A 61 9.58 -4.23 -17.40
CA SER A 61 8.92 -2.93 -17.21
C SER A 61 9.82 -1.88 -16.54
N GLY A 62 11.02 -2.26 -16.09
CA GLY A 62 11.93 -1.40 -15.33
C GLY A 62 11.62 -1.31 -13.83
N GLU A 63 10.58 -2.00 -13.37
CA GLU A 63 10.18 -2.07 -11.96
C GLU A 63 11.02 -3.11 -11.19
N PRO A 64 11.21 -2.92 -9.87
CA PRO A 64 11.82 -3.92 -9.00
C PRO A 64 11.06 -5.24 -8.95
N VAL A 65 11.75 -6.33 -9.22
CA VAL A 65 11.19 -7.69 -9.20
C VAL A 65 12.05 -8.62 -8.35
N SER A 66 11.42 -9.67 -7.83
CA SER A 66 12.08 -10.85 -7.30
C SER A 66 11.94 -11.94 -8.36
N ASP A 67 13.07 -12.54 -8.72
CA ASP A 67 13.14 -13.62 -9.70
C ASP A 67 14.08 -14.70 -9.15
N GLU A 68 13.65 -15.29 -8.04
CA GLU A 68 14.40 -16.29 -7.29
C GLU A 68 13.62 -17.60 -7.26
N PHE A 69 14.12 -18.62 -7.95
CA PHE A 69 13.47 -19.92 -8.03
C PHE A 69 14.39 -21.00 -8.59
N PHE A 70 14.00 -22.26 -8.43
CA PHE A 70 14.71 -23.37 -9.05
C PHE A 70 14.06 -23.76 -10.38
N PHE A 71 14.80 -23.62 -11.47
CA PHE A 71 14.31 -23.80 -12.83
C PHE A 71 14.88 -25.07 -13.46
N VAL A 72 14.01 -25.98 -13.87
CA VAL A 72 14.39 -27.16 -14.65
C VAL A 72 14.02 -26.90 -16.10
N HIS A 73 15.02 -26.65 -16.94
CA HIS A 73 14.80 -26.10 -18.27
C HIS A 73 15.71 -26.70 -19.34
N GLN A 74 15.40 -26.37 -20.58
CA GLN A 74 16.23 -26.60 -21.75
C GLN A 74 15.98 -25.49 -22.78
N ARG A 75 16.93 -25.32 -23.70
CA ARG A 75 16.80 -24.34 -24.79
C ARG A 75 15.86 -24.82 -25.88
N ILE A 76 15.05 -23.90 -26.38
CA ILE A 76 14.23 -24.08 -27.59
C ILE A 76 14.49 -22.95 -28.59
N SER A 77 14.30 -23.25 -29.87
CA SER A 77 14.37 -22.28 -30.96
C SER A 77 13.06 -22.27 -31.74
N GLY A 78 12.46 -21.10 -31.92
CA GLY A 78 11.19 -20.95 -32.63
C GLY A 78 9.98 -21.41 -31.81
N ASP A 79 8.98 -21.93 -32.52
CA ASP A 79 7.71 -22.38 -31.96
C ASP A 79 7.88 -23.67 -31.16
N ALA A 80 7.17 -23.80 -30.05
CA ALA A 80 7.29 -24.94 -29.15
C ALA A 80 6.01 -25.17 -28.34
N THR A 81 5.70 -26.43 -28.05
CA THR A 81 4.62 -26.80 -27.13
C THR A 81 5.18 -27.63 -25.98
N LEU A 82 5.04 -27.13 -24.75
CA LEU A 82 5.31 -27.88 -23.53
C LEU A 82 3.99 -28.29 -22.90
N THR A 83 3.81 -29.59 -22.65
CA THR A 83 2.69 -30.15 -21.89
C THR A 83 3.25 -30.92 -20.69
N VAL A 84 2.73 -30.66 -19.50
CA VAL A 84 3.16 -31.31 -18.26
C VAL A 84 1.95 -31.52 -17.36
N ARG A 85 1.93 -32.59 -16.57
CA ARG A 85 0.96 -32.73 -15.47
C ARG A 85 1.66 -32.49 -14.14
N VAL A 86 1.14 -31.53 -13.39
CA VAL A 86 1.49 -31.32 -11.97
C VAL A 86 0.69 -32.35 -11.16
N ALA A 87 1.32 -33.48 -10.87
CA ALA A 87 0.70 -34.62 -10.21
C ALA A 87 0.49 -34.38 -8.70
N SER A 88 1.47 -33.77 -8.05
CA SER A 88 1.41 -33.38 -6.64
C SER A 88 2.02 -32.01 -6.43
N PHE A 89 1.55 -31.29 -5.41
CA PHE A 89 2.15 -30.02 -4.98
C PHE A 89 1.96 -29.90 -3.47
N THR A 90 3.06 -29.83 -2.75
CA THR A 90 3.11 -29.71 -1.30
C THR A 90 3.87 -28.45 -0.92
N THR A 91 3.33 -27.71 0.04
CA THR A 91 3.89 -26.45 0.52
C THR A 91 4.13 -26.57 2.01
N GLU A 92 5.21 -25.97 2.51
CA GLU A 92 5.44 -25.92 3.95
C GLU A 92 4.30 -25.21 4.68
N SER A 93 3.73 -25.86 5.71
CA SER A 93 2.67 -25.29 6.53
C SER A 93 3.27 -24.25 7.47
N ASN A 94 2.89 -22.99 7.26
CA ASN A 94 3.38 -21.90 8.08
C ASN A 94 2.49 -21.66 9.30
N ARG A 95 3.10 -21.52 10.48
CA ARG A 95 2.38 -21.19 11.72
C ARG A 95 1.95 -19.71 11.73
N PRO A 96 0.79 -19.37 12.30
CA PRO A 96 0.29 -17.99 12.35
C PRO A 96 1.17 -17.08 13.21
N ASN A 97 1.70 -17.61 14.31
CA ASN A 97 2.67 -16.94 15.17
C ASN A 97 3.89 -17.84 15.34
N VAL A 98 5.07 -17.24 15.42
CA VAL A 98 6.29 -17.96 15.83
C VAL A 98 6.95 -17.22 16.99
N ARG A 99 7.31 -17.95 18.04
CA ARG A 99 8.19 -17.39 19.07
C ARG A 99 9.63 -17.56 18.59
N MET A 100 10.34 -16.44 18.41
CA MET A 100 11.79 -16.43 18.30
C MET A 100 12.31 -15.63 19.48
N ALA A 101 13.17 -16.23 20.29
CA ALA A 101 13.57 -15.71 21.60
C ALA A 101 12.35 -15.38 22.51
N SER A 102 12.37 -14.26 23.22
CA SER A 102 11.31 -13.80 24.12
C SER A 102 10.15 -13.08 23.40
N GLU A 103 10.21 -12.89 22.09
CA GLU A 103 9.23 -12.11 21.32
C GLU A 103 8.28 -12.99 20.49
N GLU A 104 7.01 -12.59 20.45
CA GLU A 104 6.00 -13.20 19.59
C GLU A 104 5.96 -12.48 18.24
N LEU A 105 6.36 -13.17 17.17
CA LEU A 105 6.30 -12.66 15.82
C LEU A 105 4.91 -12.91 15.22
N THR A 106 4.30 -11.86 14.68
CA THR A 106 3.04 -11.97 13.93
C THR A 106 3.34 -12.12 12.43
N ARG A 107 2.74 -13.12 11.78
CA ARG A 107 2.87 -13.31 10.33
C ARG A 107 2.15 -12.21 9.54
N LEU A 108 2.72 -11.81 8.41
CA LEU A 108 2.14 -10.86 7.47
C LEU A 108 1.80 -11.60 6.18
N ASP A 109 0.50 -11.74 5.92
CA ASP A 109 -0.02 -12.38 4.73
C ASP A 109 -0.22 -11.35 3.62
N ASP A 110 0.44 -11.56 2.49
CA ASP A 110 0.17 -10.82 1.25
C ASP A 110 -0.85 -11.62 0.41
N PRO A 111 -2.07 -11.09 0.18
CA PRO A 111 -3.09 -11.75 -0.63
C PRO A 111 -2.80 -11.69 -2.14
N GLY A 112 -1.73 -10.99 -2.56
CA GLY A 112 -1.34 -10.83 -3.95
C GLY A 112 -1.11 -12.15 -4.68
N PRO A 113 -1.32 -12.18 -6.02
CA PRO A 113 -1.21 -13.42 -6.80
C PRO A 113 0.23 -13.96 -6.90
N PHE A 114 1.23 -13.11 -6.67
CA PHE A 114 2.66 -13.46 -6.70
C PHE A 114 3.25 -13.81 -5.32
N ALA A 115 2.45 -13.72 -4.25
CA ALA A 115 2.90 -13.98 -2.88
C ALA A 115 2.63 -15.43 -2.42
N ARG A 116 2.43 -16.34 -3.37
CA ARG A 116 2.01 -17.72 -3.11
C ARG A 116 3.04 -18.72 -3.62
N PRO A 117 3.21 -19.86 -2.94
CA PRO A 117 3.95 -20.97 -3.51
C PRO A 117 3.32 -21.38 -4.85
N ALA A 118 4.18 -21.70 -5.82
CA ALA A 118 3.77 -22.05 -7.16
C ALA A 118 4.59 -23.23 -7.70
N ALA A 119 3.91 -24.09 -8.45
CA ALA A 119 4.51 -25.12 -9.28
C ALA A 119 3.94 -25.00 -10.69
N GLY A 120 4.80 -24.87 -11.71
CA GLY A 120 4.33 -24.52 -13.03
C GLY A 120 5.32 -24.81 -14.15
N ILE A 121 4.91 -24.43 -15.34
CA ILE A 121 5.72 -24.45 -16.56
C ILE A 121 5.95 -23.02 -17.04
N MET A 122 7.10 -22.76 -17.62
CA MET A 122 7.55 -21.42 -18.00
C MET A 122 8.30 -21.43 -19.32
N ILE A 123 8.15 -20.36 -20.09
CA ILE A 123 9.08 -19.97 -21.15
C ILE A 123 9.67 -18.61 -20.75
N LYS A 124 10.99 -18.49 -20.77
CA LYS A 124 11.74 -17.34 -20.29
C LYS A 124 12.82 -16.94 -21.30
N ASP A 125 13.02 -15.64 -21.49
CA ASP A 125 14.03 -15.05 -22.39
C ASP A 125 15.44 -15.62 -22.11
N GLY A 126 15.78 -15.89 -20.86
CA GLY A 126 16.97 -16.66 -20.49
C GLY A 126 17.02 -17.04 -19.02
N ALA A 127 18.00 -17.87 -18.64
CA ALA A 127 18.24 -18.31 -17.27
C ALA A 127 18.95 -17.23 -16.40
N ARG A 128 18.56 -15.97 -16.56
CA ARG A 128 19.06 -14.84 -15.78
C ARG A 128 17.91 -14.19 -14.98
N PRO A 129 18.17 -13.71 -13.75
CA PRO A 129 17.17 -12.96 -13.00
C PRO A 129 16.66 -11.75 -13.79
N GLY A 130 15.35 -11.50 -13.71
CA GLY A 130 14.67 -10.35 -14.33
C GLY A 130 14.36 -10.53 -15.81
N ALA A 131 14.73 -11.67 -16.41
CA ALA A 131 14.38 -11.95 -17.80
C ALA A 131 12.87 -12.10 -17.96
N SER A 132 12.35 -11.54 -19.06
CA SER A 132 10.95 -11.64 -19.45
C SER A 132 10.50 -13.09 -19.55
N TYR A 133 9.27 -13.39 -19.14
CA TYR A 133 8.75 -14.75 -19.12
C TYR A 133 7.23 -14.79 -19.26
N ALA A 134 6.70 -15.94 -19.66
CA ALA A 134 5.31 -16.32 -19.41
C ALA A 134 5.25 -17.71 -18.79
N SER A 135 4.34 -17.87 -17.82
CA SER A 135 4.18 -19.08 -17.03
C SER A 135 2.71 -19.45 -16.89
N VAL A 136 2.44 -20.75 -16.88
CA VAL A 136 1.20 -21.32 -16.34
C VAL A 136 1.57 -22.13 -15.10
N LEU A 137 0.90 -21.83 -14.00
CA LEU A 137 1.25 -22.36 -12.68
C LEU A 137 0.01 -22.77 -11.90
N ARG A 138 0.19 -23.77 -11.03
CA ARG A 138 -0.75 -24.14 -9.97
C ARG A 138 -0.25 -23.57 -8.65
N THR A 139 -1.18 -23.01 -7.88
CA THR A 139 -0.98 -22.55 -6.49
C THR A 139 -1.91 -23.30 -5.55
N ASP A 140 -1.87 -22.94 -4.27
CA ASP A 140 -2.81 -23.37 -3.24
C ASP A 140 -4.26 -22.86 -3.46
N GLN A 141 -4.50 -21.98 -4.45
CA GLN A 141 -5.80 -21.38 -4.75
C GLN A 141 -6.30 -21.65 -6.19
N GLY A 142 -5.61 -22.52 -6.93
CA GLY A 142 -5.99 -22.86 -8.30
C GLY A 142 -4.89 -22.59 -9.32
N VAL A 143 -5.28 -22.53 -10.59
CA VAL A 143 -4.39 -22.33 -11.73
C VAL A 143 -4.37 -20.86 -12.13
N ARG A 144 -3.19 -20.39 -12.53
CA ARG A 144 -2.95 -19.03 -13.00
C ARG A 144 -2.01 -19.02 -14.20
N MET A 145 -2.12 -17.97 -14.98
CA MET A 145 -1.11 -17.58 -15.96
C MET A 145 -0.50 -16.26 -15.54
N GLN A 146 0.82 -16.19 -15.45
CA GLN A 146 1.56 -15.00 -15.04
C GLN A 146 2.68 -14.70 -16.02
N TRP A 147 2.96 -13.44 -16.29
CA TRP A 147 4.03 -13.03 -17.19
C TRP A 147 4.62 -11.68 -16.77
N ASP A 148 5.88 -11.45 -17.13
CA ASP A 148 6.62 -10.21 -16.91
C ASP A 148 6.54 -9.63 -15.49
N PHE A 149 6.40 -10.52 -14.50
CA PHE A 149 6.38 -10.26 -13.06
C PHE A 149 5.19 -9.47 -12.53
N ASP A 150 4.41 -8.76 -13.34
CA ASP A 150 3.31 -7.91 -12.87
C ASP A 150 1.93 -8.33 -13.38
N ALA A 151 1.88 -9.10 -14.47
CA ALA A 151 0.65 -9.51 -15.10
C ALA A 151 0.19 -10.90 -14.63
N ASP A 152 -1.10 -11.01 -14.30
CA ASP A 152 -1.73 -12.21 -13.79
C ASP A 152 -3.11 -12.41 -14.44
N ARG A 153 -3.44 -13.67 -14.72
CA ARG A 153 -4.77 -14.10 -15.16
C ARG A 153 -5.16 -15.39 -14.47
N ARG A 154 -6.33 -15.39 -13.83
CA ARG A 154 -6.90 -16.57 -13.17
C ARG A 154 -7.38 -17.59 -14.21
N GLY A 155 -7.04 -18.85 -13.98
CA GLY A 155 -7.68 -20.02 -14.56
C GLY A 155 -8.71 -20.61 -13.60
N SER A 156 -8.79 -21.94 -13.53
CA SER A 156 -9.69 -22.67 -12.64
C SER A 156 -9.28 -22.53 -11.18
N ALA A 157 -10.25 -22.65 -10.27
CA ALA A 157 -10.02 -22.70 -8.82
C ALA A 157 -9.62 -24.10 -8.31
N SER A 158 -9.34 -25.06 -9.21
CA SER A 158 -9.02 -26.44 -8.82
C SER A 158 -7.63 -26.54 -8.22
N THR A 159 -7.54 -27.12 -7.03
CA THR A 159 -6.29 -27.42 -6.34
C THR A 159 -5.88 -28.88 -6.50
N GLU A 160 -6.52 -29.67 -7.37
CA GLU A 160 -6.16 -31.06 -7.63
C GLU A 160 -5.00 -31.18 -8.64
N ALA A 161 -4.58 -32.41 -8.95
CA ALA A 161 -3.61 -32.67 -10.00
C ALA A 161 -4.10 -32.05 -11.33
N ARG A 162 -3.20 -31.38 -12.05
CA ARG A 162 -3.60 -30.58 -13.22
C ARG A 162 -2.62 -30.67 -14.36
N TRP A 163 -3.14 -30.81 -15.57
CA TRP A 163 -2.38 -30.69 -16.80
C TRP A 163 -2.24 -29.23 -17.20
N LEU A 164 -1.01 -28.81 -17.47
CA LEU A 164 -0.66 -27.47 -17.91
C LEU A 164 -0.02 -27.55 -19.30
N ARG A 165 -0.32 -26.57 -20.15
CA ARG A 165 0.31 -26.46 -21.47
C ARG A 165 0.66 -25.02 -21.80
N LEU A 166 1.85 -24.83 -22.33
CA LEU A 166 2.30 -23.60 -22.96
C LEU A 166 2.54 -23.84 -24.44
N VAL A 167 1.95 -23.00 -25.28
CA VAL A 167 2.17 -22.99 -26.73
C VAL A 167 2.80 -21.67 -27.11
N ARG A 168 4.03 -21.73 -27.62
CA ARG A 168 4.73 -20.59 -28.21
C ARG A 168 4.50 -20.57 -29.71
N SER A 169 4.06 -19.42 -30.22
CA SER A 169 4.07 -19.10 -31.64
C SER A 169 4.67 -17.71 -31.86
N GLY A 170 5.88 -17.67 -32.42
CA GLY A 170 6.71 -16.47 -32.51
C GLY A 170 7.00 -15.85 -31.14
N ALA A 171 6.53 -14.62 -30.94
CA ALA A 171 6.64 -13.88 -29.67
C ALA A 171 5.42 -14.08 -28.75
N THR A 172 4.42 -14.84 -29.20
CA THR A 172 3.16 -15.04 -28.45
C THR A 172 3.20 -16.36 -27.71
N ILE A 173 2.76 -16.34 -26.46
CA ILE A 173 2.67 -17.53 -25.61
C ILE A 173 1.23 -17.67 -25.13
N THR A 174 0.61 -18.81 -25.39
CA THR A 174 -0.75 -19.12 -24.94
C THR A 174 -0.72 -20.23 -23.90
N GLY A 175 -1.34 -19.97 -22.76
CA GLY A 175 -1.45 -20.89 -21.64
C GLY A 175 -2.79 -21.63 -21.61
N TYR A 176 -2.72 -22.93 -21.35
CA TYR A 176 -3.88 -23.80 -21.22
C TYR A 176 -3.78 -24.68 -19.97
N GLU A 177 -4.94 -25.10 -19.47
CA GLU A 177 -5.06 -26.13 -18.44
C GLU A 177 -6.04 -27.22 -18.84
N SER A 178 -5.92 -28.39 -18.21
CA SER A 178 -6.85 -29.50 -18.38
C SER A 178 -6.94 -30.35 -17.10
N ALA A 179 -8.14 -30.89 -16.83
CA ALA A 179 -8.36 -31.85 -15.76
C ALA A 179 -7.90 -33.27 -16.15
N ASP A 180 -8.04 -33.61 -17.43
CA ASP A 180 -7.92 -34.98 -17.95
C ASP A 180 -6.76 -35.16 -18.95
N GLY A 181 -6.14 -34.06 -19.41
CA GLY A 181 -5.06 -34.05 -20.40
C GLY A 181 -5.53 -34.07 -21.85
N THR A 182 -6.85 -34.13 -22.09
CA THR A 182 -7.48 -34.24 -23.41
C THR A 182 -8.36 -33.04 -23.75
N THR A 183 -9.14 -32.54 -22.78
CA THR A 183 -9.99 -31.36 -22.92
C THR A 183 -9.27 -30.14 -22.39
N TRP A 184 -8.88 -29.23 -23.28
CA TRP A 184 -8.04 -28.09 -22.94
C TRP A 184 -8.83 -26.79 -22.84
N GLN A 185 -8.72 -26.11 -21.71
CA GLN A 185 -9.26 -24.78 -21.50
C GLN A 185 -8.13 -23.74 -21.65
N ARG A 186 -8.34 -22.74 -22.49
CA ARG A 186 -7.41 -21.60 -22.60
C ARG A 186 -7.56 -20.70 -21.38
N ILE A 187 -6.44 -20.44 -20.69
CA ILE A 187 -6.38 -19.49 -19.58
C ILE A 187 -6.21 -18.08 -20.14
N GLY A 188 -5.21 -17.88 -20.99
CA GLY A 188 -4.82 -16.57 -21.50
C GLY A 188 -3.73 -16.63 -22.56
N THR A 189 -3.36 -15.46 -23.06
CA THR A 189 -2.25 -15.27 -23.99
C THR A 189 -1.43 -14.07 -23.52
N ALA A 190 -0.12 -14.22 -23.56
CA ALA A 190 0.87 -13.22 -23.20
C ALA A 190 1.82 -12.98 -24.37
N THR A 191 2.37 -11.77 -24.44
CA THR A 191 3.43 -11.38 -25.37
C THR A 191 4.59 -10.82 -24.54
N PRO A 192 5.45 -11.70 -23.99
CA PRO A 192 6.52 -11.26 -23.11
C PRO A 192 7.46 -10.27 -23.82
N ALA A 193 7.88 -9.24 -23.10
CA ALA A 193 8.71 -8.18 -23.65
C ALA A 193 10.02 -8.69 -24.27
N ASN A 194 10.22 -8.43 -25.57
CA ASN A 194 11.43 -8.74 -26.32
C ASN A 194 11.83 -10.23 -26.31
N LEU A 195 10.87 -11.17 -26.29
CA LEU A 195 11.17 -12.60 -26.29
C LEU A 195 12.03 -13.01 -27.51
N PRO A 196 13.29 -13.45 -27.34
CA PRO A 196 14.19 -13.81 -28.43
C PRO A 196 13.77 -15.11 -29.13
N SER A 197 14.23 -15.35 -30.36
CA SER A 197 13.95 -16.60 -31.10
C SER A 197 14.39 -17.86 -30.34
N THR A 198 15.48 -17.76 -29.59
CA THR A 198 16.00 -18.82 -28.71
C THR A 198 15.67 -18.48 -27.27
N ALA A 199 14.90 -19.33 -26.58
CA ALA A 199 14.45 -19.10 -25.21
C ALA A 199 14.65 -20.36 -24.35
N GLU A 200 14.54 -20.21 -23.03
CA GLU A 200 14.52 -21.33 -22.10
C GLU A 200 13.07 -21.75 -21.85
N ILE A 201 12.77 -23.05 -21.92
CA ILE A 201 11.45 -23.61 -21.59
C ILE A 201 11.61 -24.69 -20.54
N GLY A 202 10.66 -24.77 -19.61
CA GLY A 202 10.73 -25.80 -18.59
C GLY A 202 9.69 -25.71 -17.50
N PHE A 203 9.98 -26.34 -16.38
CA PHE A 203 9.13 -26.41 -15.19
C PHE A 203 9.89 -25.98 -13.95
N TYR A 204 9.16 -25.50 -12.96
CA TYR A 204 9.76 -24.88 -11.78
C TYR A 204 8.87 -25.02 -10.55
N VAL A 205 9.51 -24.80 -9.40
CA VAL A 205 8.84 -24.61 -8.11
C VAL A 205 9.42 -23.37 -7.43
N SER A 206 8.54 -22.53 -6.89
CA SER A 206 8.90 -21.35 -6.11
C SER A 206 8.06 -21.29 -4.84
N SER A 207 8.67 -20.84 -3.73
CA SER A 207 8.01 -20.66 -2.44
C SER A 207 8.47 -19.36 -1.80
N PRO A 208 7.64 -18.29 -1.86
CA PRO A 208 8.01 -16.99 -1.29
C PRO A 208 8.28 -17.09 0.23
N PRO A 209 9.25 -16.33 0.75
CA PRO A 209 9.53 -16.35 2.17
C PRO A 209 8.34 -15.83 2.98
N ALA A 210 8.16 -16.39 4.18
CA ALA A 210 7.16 -15.93 5.12
C ALA A 210 7.65 -14.67 5.82
N ARG A 211 6.86 -13.59 5.78
CA ARG A 211 7.16 -12.32 6.46
C ARG A 211 6.59 -12.30 7.87
N TYR A 212 7.38 -11.79 8.80
CA TYR A 212 7.04 -11.66 10.20
C TYR A 212 7.41 -10.29 10.71
N MET A 213 6.66 -9.78 11.69
CA MET A 213 6.93 -8.49 12.32
C MET A 213 6.95 -8.63 13.84
N THR A 214 7.87 -7.92 14.49
CA THR A 214 7.80 -7.62 15.92
C THR A 214 7.61 -6.13 16.15
N ARG A 215 6.89 -5.80 17.22
CA ARG A 215 6.70 -4.43 17.71
C ARG A 215 6.86 -4.41 19.21
N GLY A 216 7.67 -3.48 19.71
CA GLY A 216 7.94 -3.30 21.13
C GLY A 216 8.87 -2.11 21.39
N GLY A 217 8.67 -1.43 22.52
CA GLY A 217 9.57 -0.36 22.97
C GLY A 217 9.65 0.86 22.06
N GLY A 218 8.63 1.13 21.23
CA GLY A 218 8.64 2.23 20.26
C GLY A 218 9.35 1.91 18.94
N SER A 219 9.69 0.64 18.69
CA SER A 219 10.30 0.17 17.45
C SER A 219 9.47 -0.92 16.78
N SER A 220 9.59 -1.02 15.46
CA SER A 220 9.03 -2.12 14.65
C SER A 220 10.13 -2.71 13.80
N SER A 221 10.24 -4.03 13.76
CA SER A 221 11.14 -4.73 12.83
C SER A 221 10.35 -5.76 12.02
N VAL A 222 10.75 -5.93 10.77
CA VAL A 222 10.20 -6.94 9.86
C VAL A 222 11.33 -7.89 9.49
N GLY A 223 11.07 -9.18 9.58
CA GLY A 223 12.00 -10.24 9.20
C GLY A 223 11.33 -11.25 8.27
N GLU A 224 12.14 -11.92 7.47
CA GLU A 224 11.68 -12.96 6.56
C GLU A 224 12.20 -14.33 7.03
N ARG A 225 11.39 -15.37 6.82
CA ARG A 225 11.81 -16.77 6.98
C ARG A 225 11.69 -17.49 5.64
N PRO A 226 12.77 -18.12 5.15
CA PRO A 226 12.68 -18.98 3.97
C PRO A 226 11.60 -20.04 4.16
N THR A 227 10.87 -20.35 3.09
CA THR A 227 9.91 -21.46 3.03
C THR A 227 10.27 -22.35 1.85
N ASN A 228 9.84 -23.61 1.89
CA ASN A 228 10.07 -24.54 0.79
C ASN A 228 8.75 -25.11 0.25
N ALA A 229 8.74 -25.41 -1.05
CA ALA A 229 7.67 -26.13 -1.70
C ALA A 229 8.24 -27.24 -2.59
N GLN A 230 7.44 -28.29 -2.82
CA GLN A 230 7.80 -29.42 -3.65
C GLN A 230 6.65 -29.80 -4.57
N ALA A 231 6.97 -30.14 -5.81
CA ALA A 231 6.01 -30.65 -6.77
C ALA A 231 6.55 -31.86 -7.52
N THR A 232 5.63 -32.74 -7.90
CA THR A 232 5.90 -33.86 -8.81
C THR A 232 5.30 -33.55 -10.17
N PHE A 233 6.13 -33.60 -11.21
CA PHE A 233 5.76 -33.41 -12.60
C PHE A 233 5.88 -34.76 -13.33
N ASP A 234 4.79 -35.20 -13.94
CA ASP A 234 4.78 -36.37 -14.81
C ASP A 234 4.27 -35.99 -16.20
N ASN A 235 4.35 -36.94 -17.14
CA ASN A 235 3.91 -36.74 -18.53
C ASN A 235 4.50 -35.48 -19.19
N VAL A 236 5.79 -35.21 -18.94
CA VAL A 236 6.51 -34.09 -19.54
C VAL A 236 6.71 -34.36 -21.02
N ARG A 237 6.08 -33.54 -21.88
CA ARG A 237 6.15 -33.64 -23.34
C ARG A 237 6.57 -32.31 -23.93
N LEU A 238 7.68 -32.31 -24.64
CA LEU A 238 8.20 -31.16 -25.39
C LEU A 238 8.67 -31.63 -26.76
N ASP A 239 8.37 -30.85 -27.80
CA ASP A 239 8.81 -31.10 -29.17
C ASP A 239 10.29 -30.67 -29.36
N SER A 240 11.19 -31.18 -28.50
CA SER A 240 12.63 -30.90 -28.51
C SER A 240 13.40 -32.12 -28.00
N THR A 241 14.65 -32.29 -28.46
CA THR A 241 15.55 -33.38 -28.06
C THR A 241 16.60 -32.94 -27.03
N GLY A 242 16.44 -31.76 -26.42
CA GLY A 242 17.40 -31.24 -25.44
C GLY A 242 17.33 -31.99 -24.10
N THR A 243 18.43 -31.93 -23.35
CA THR A 243 18.53 -32.48 -22.00
C THR A 243 18.04 -31.48 -20.97
N TRP A 244 17.24 -31.93 -19.99
CA TRP A 244 16.82 -31.10 -18.86
C TRP A 244 18.01 -30.79 -17.95
N GLN A 245 18.21 -29.51 -17.65
CA GLN A 245 19.18 -29.01 -16.67
C GLN A 245 18.44 -28.26 -15.55
N GLY A 246 18.98 -28.32 -14.33
CA GLY A 246 18.39 -27.65 -13.16
C GLY A 246 19.31 -26.54 -12.66
N ASP A 247 18.87 -25.30 -12.78
CA ASP A 247 19.61 -24.12 -12.38
C ASP A 247 18.84 -23.32 -11.30
N ALA A 248 19.57 -22.81 -10.32
CA ALA A 248 19.04 -21.85 -9.36
C ALA A 248 19.09 -20.45 -9.97
N ILE A 249 17.92 -19.89 -10.31
CA ILE A 249 17.81 -18.50 -10.73
C ILE A 249 17.83 -17.67 -9.45
N THR A 250 18.87 -16.85 -9.27
CA THR A 250 19.07 -16.04 -8.06
C THR A 250 19.95 -14.83 -8.34
N VAL A 251 19.85 -13.81 -7.49
CA VAL A 251 20.65 -12.58 -7.59
C VAL A 251 22.00 -12.81 -6.91
N ALA A 252 23.10 -12.44 -7.57
CA ALA A 252 24.42 -12.50 -6.95
C ALA A 252 24.48 -11.54 -5.76
N THR A 253 24.49 -12.08 -4.54
CA THR A 253 24.70 -11.32 -3.31
C THR A 253 26.14 -10.80 -3.29
N GLY A 254 26.33 -9.48 -3.38
CA GLY A 254 27.65 -8.85 -3.23
C GLY A 254 28.27 -9.10 -1.84
N PRO A 255 29.54 -8.73 -1.60
CA PRO A 255 30.24 -9.00 -0.33
C PRO A 255 29.58 -8.38 0.92
N ALA A 256 28.66 -7.43 0.77
CA ALA A 256 27.86 -6.84 1.85
C ALA A 256 26.60 -7.65 2.23
N ALA A 257 26.16 -8.60 1.39
CA ALA A 257 24.93 -9.37 1.58
C ALA A 257 25.13 -10.66 2.41
N LYS A 258 26.13 -10.66 3.31
CA LYS A 258 26.52 -11.80 4.17
C LYS A 258 25.39 -12.33 5.07
N ASP A 259 24.35 -11.53 5.29
CA ASP A 259 23.24 -11.82 6.22
C ASP A 259 21.90 -12.11 5.50
N ILE A 260 21.86 -12.11 4.16
CA ILE A 260 20.65 -12.44 3.38
C ILE A 260 20.74 -13.92 2.96
N PRO A 261 19.80 -14.79 3.36
CA PRO A 261 19.77 -16.17 2.89
C PRO A 261 19.70 -16.19 1.36
N ALA A 262 20.62 -16.91 0.70
CA ALA A 262 20.56 -17.07 -0.76
C ALA A 262 19.23 -17.74 -1.15
N GLY A 263 18.34 -16.98 -1.81
CA GLY A 263 17.08 -17.48 -2.35
C GLY A 263 17.28 -18.25 -3.66
N GLY A 264 16.24 -18.96 -4.11
CA GLY A 264 16.25 -19.71 -5.38
C GLY A 264 16.92 -21.09 -5.32
N GLY A 265 17.32 -21.57 -4.14
CA GLY A 265 17.84 -22.92 -3.95
C GLY A 265 16.78 -23.99 -4.24
N GLY A 266 17.21 -25.12 -4.77
CA GLY A 266 16.30 -26.24 -5.06
C GLY A 266 17.01 -27.56 -5.33
N ARG A 267 16.19 -28.60 -5.53
CA ARG A 267 16.66 -29.96 -5.79
C ARG A 267 15.81 -30.61 -6.85
N LEU A 268 16.46 -31.28 -7.79
CA LEU A 268 15.83 -32.12 -8.79
C LEU A 268 16.09 -33.61 -8.50
N THR A 269 15.06 -34.44 -8.65
CA THR A 269 15.19 -35.90 -8.65
C THR A 269 14.30 -36.49 -9.74
N GLU A 270 14.85 -37.35 -10.57
CA GLU A 270 14.13 -38.00 -11.67
C GLU A 270 14.01 -39.51 -11.42
N SER A 271 12.81 -40.07 -11.63
CA SER A 271 12.57 -41.51 -11.60
C SER A 271 11.47 -41.88 -12.59
N GLY A 272 11.79 -42.72 -13.59
CA GLY A 272 10.80 -43.23 -14.54
C GLY A 272 10.04 -42.17 -15.32
N GLY A 273 10.71 -41.09 -15.76
CA GLY A 273 10.08 -39.97 -16.48
C GLY A 273 9.21 -39.05 -15.61
N THR A 274 9.28 -39.23 -14.28
CA THR A 274 8.65 -38.35 -13.29
C THR A 274 9.73 -37.51 -12.61
N TYR A 275 9.53 -36.19 -12.59
CA TYR A 275 10.45 -35.22 -12.02
C TYR A 275 9.90 -34.70 -10.69
N THR A 276 10.67 -34.84 -9.62
CA THR A 276 10.36 -34.22 -8.33
C THR A 276 11.27 -33.01 -8.15
N VAL A 277 10.66 -31.84 -8.03
CA VAL A 277 11.36 -30.57 -7.89
C VAL A 277 10.99 -29.94 -6.56
N ALA A 278 12.00 -29.54 -5.79
CA ALA A 278 11.84 -28.68 -4.62
C ALA A 278 12.47 -27.33 -4.91
N GLY A 279 11.86 -26.25 -4.42
CA GLY A 279 12.33 -24.90 -4.69
C GLY A 279 11.88 -23.88 -3.64
N THR A 280 12.72 -22.88 -3.44
CA THR A 280 12.46 -21.71 -2.60
C THR A 280 12.48 -20.44 -3.46
N GLY A 281 12.08 -19.31 -2.88
CA GLY A 281 12.17 -18.01 -3.53
C GLY A 281 10.87 -17.57 -4.19
N LYS A 282 10.86 -16.34 -4.69
CA LYS A 282 9.68 -15.66 -5.21
C LYS A 282 9.91 -15.25 -6.66
N ILE A 283 8.85 -15.34 -7.45
CA ILE A 283 8.77 -14.77 -8.79
C ILE A 283 7.64 -13.74 -8.76
N GLY A 284 7.94 -12.47 -8.97
CA GLY A 284 6.94 -11.40 -9.04
C GLY A 284 7.45 -10.03 -8.61
N PRO A 285 6.57 -9.05 -8.35
CA PRO A 285 6.99 -7.70 -8.00
C PRO A 285 7.64 -7.68 -6.62
N GLN A 286 8.72 -6.92 -6.47
CA GLN A 286 9.44 -6.72 -5.20
C GLN A 286 9.62 -5.22 -4.93
N PRO A 287 8.54 -4.43 -4.82
CA PRO A 287 8.67 -3.04 -4.44
C PRO A 287 9.29 -2.96 -3.02
N PRO A 288 10.14 -1.97 -2.74
CA PRO A 288 10.58 -1.73 -1.36
C PRO A 288 9.39 -1.46 -0.45
N ASP A 289 9.53 -1.77 0.83
CA ASP A 289 8.46 -1.55 1.80
C ASP A 289 8.19 -0.03 2.02
N ASP A 290 9.20 0.83 1.85
CA ASP A 290 9.09 2.28 2.04
C ASP A 290 8.27 2.96 0.92
N ASP A 291 7.28 3.78 1.29
CA ASP A 291 6.51 4.62 0.37
C ASP A 291 7.07 6.05 0.36
N MET A 292 7.73 6.44 -0.73
CA MET A 292 8.27 7.79 -0.92
C MET A 292 7.21 8.88 -0.79
N VAL A 293 5.96 8.62 -1.20
CA VAL A 293 4.86 9.59 -1.13
C VAL A 293 4.47 9.82 0.33
N THR A 294 4.36 8.74 1.10
CA THR A 294 4.10 8.82 2.54
C THR A 294 5.21 9.59 3.25
N ALA A 295 6.48 9.25 2.97
CA ALA A 295 7.64 9.94 3.53
C ALA A 295 7.64 11.44 3.17
N ALA A 296 7.29 11.77 1.92
CA ALA A 296 7.18 13.15 1.46
C ALA A 296 6.03 13.93 2.10
N LEU A 297 5.03 13.27 2.69
CA LEU A 297 3.87 13.92 3.31
C LEU A 297 3.94 13.97 4.83
N VAL A 298 5.00 13.48 5.48
CA VAL A 298 5.09 13.42 6.95
C VAL A 298 4.87 14.79 7.62
N GLY A 299 5.32 15.88 7.00
CA GLY A 299 5.18 17.22 7.58
C GLY A 299 3.74 17.75 7.64
N THR A 300 2.79 17.18 6.89
CA THR A 300 1.38 17.60 6.92
C THR A 300 0.76 17.39 8.31
N LEU A 301 1.27 16.45 9.12
CA LEU A 301 0.88 16.24 10.51
C LEU A 301 1.10 17.50 11.36
N ALA A 302 2.18 18.23 11.13
CA ALA A 302 2.44 19.49 11.83
C ALA A 302 1.50 20.60 11.35
N GLY A 303 1.23 20.67 10.04
CA GLY A 303 0.22 21.59 9.51
C GLY A 303 -1.18 21.30 10.05
N LEU A 304 -1.51 20.03 10.24
CA LEU A 304 -2.77 19.59 10.84
C LEU A 304 -2.96 20.16 12.25
N MET A 305 -1.89 20.22 13.07
CA MET A 305 -1.98 20.84 14.40
C MET A 305 -2.36 22.32 14.33
N ALA A 306 -1.81 23.05 13.35
CA ALA A 306 -2.20 24.44 13.10
C ALA A 306 -3.65 24.55 12.62
N LEU A 307 -4.11 23.65 11.75
CA LEU A 307 -5.51 23.63 11.27
C LEU A 307 -6.52 23.25 12.35
N ILE A 308 -6.16 22.37 13.30
CA ILE A 308 -6.95 22.09 14.49
C ILE A 308 -7.18 23.38 15.28
N ALA A 309 -6.12 24.15 15.51
CA ALA A 309 -6.22 25.45 16.20
C ALA A 309 -7.13 26.42 15.43
N VAL A 310 -7.00 26.49 14.10
CA VAL A 310 -7.89 27.31 13.25
C VAL A 310 -9.36 26.90 13.43
N GLY A 311 -9.67 25.60 13.32
CA GLY A 311 -11.05 25.11 13.42
C GLY A 311 -11.68 25.39 14.79
N VAL A 312 -10.95 25.12 15.87
CA VAL A 312 -11.42 25.38 17.24
C VAL A 312 -11.60 26.88 17.49
N LEU A 313 -10.64 27.71 17.08
CA LEU A 313 -10.72 29.15 17.31
C LEU A 313 -11.80 29.80 16.43
N TYR A 314 -12.07 29.28 15.23
CA TYR A 314 -13.15 29.77 14.36
C TYR A 314 -14.52 29.63 15.04
N ALA A 315 -14.73 28.54 15.78
CA ALA A 315 -15.91 28.35 16.63
C ALA A 315 -15.88 29.22 17.90
N THR A 316 -14.79 29.20 18.64
CA THR A 316 -14.73 29.80 20.00
C THR A 316 -14.56 31.32 20.00
N SER A 317 -14.02 31.91 18.94
CA SER A 317 -13.78 33.36 18.87
C SER A 317 -15.08 34.19 18.83
N GLU A 318 -16.19 33.62 18.36
CA GLU A 318 -17.49 34.30 18.40
C GLU A 318 -18.15 34.26 19.78
N TYR A 319 -17.89 33.21 20.58
CA TYR A 319 -18.32 33.17 21.98
C TYR A 319 -17.61 34.23 22.81
N ARG A 320 -16.30 34.40 22.60
CA ARG A 320 -15.48 35.38 23.32
C ARG A 320 -15.93 36.82 23.08
N ARG A 321 -16.41 37.13 21.87
CA ARG A 321 -16.87 38.47 21.46
C ARG A 321 -18.37 38.66 21.63
N ASN A 322 -19.09 37.74 22.27
CA ASN A 322 -20.56 37.73 22.40
C ASN A 322 -21.35 37.83 21.07
N MET A 323 -20.70 37.65 19.91
CA MET A 323 -21.33 37.78 18.58
C MET A 323 -22.22 36.58 18.20
N ILE A 324 -22.17 35.50 18.99
CA ILE A 324 -23.05 34.35 18.78
C ILE A 324 -24.52 34.70 19.06
N ARG A 325 -24.79 35.61 20.01
CA ARG A 325 -26.16 36.08 20.29
C ARG A 325 -26.74 36.86 19.11
N THR A 326 -25.95 37.73 18.48
CA THR A 326 -26.38 38.48 17.28
C THR A 326 -26.56 37.57 16.07
N THR A 327 -25.72 36.54 15.92
CA THR A 327 -25.84 35.57 14.81
C THR A 327 -27.09 34.69 14.95
N PHE A 328 -27.39 34.20 16.16
CA PHE A 328 -28.58 33.36 16.39
C PHE A 328 -29.90 34.14 16.48
N THR A 329 -29.85 35.45 16.78
CA THR A 329 -31.04 36.32 16.68
C THR A 329 -31.37 36.67 15.24
N ALA A 330 -30.36 36.82 14.37
CA ALA A 330 -30.56 37.05 12.94
C ALA A 330 -31.05 35.79 12.18
N THR A 331 -30.52 34.60 12.51
CA THR A 331 -30.95 33.32 11.93
C THR A 331 -31.38 32.34 13.04
N PRO A 332 -32.70 32.17 13.28
CA PRO A 332 -33.21 31.30 14.36
C PRO A 332 -32.93 29.81 14.15
N ARG A 333 -32.56 29.38 12.93
CA ARG A 333 -32.23 27.98 12.61
C ARG A 333 -30.74 27.69 12.89
N ARG A 334 -30.39 27.52 14.17
CA ARG A 334 -29.01 27.30 14.67
C ARG A 334 -28.22 26.20 13.94
N GLY A 335 -28.90 25.15 13.47
CA GLY A 335 -28.28 24.08 12.70
C GLY A 335 -27.76 24.51 11.31
N ARG A 336 -28.39 25.50 10.67
CA ARG A 336 -27.92 26.03 9.38
C ARG A 336 -26.60 26.79 9.52
N VAL A 337 -26.45 27.56 10.61
CA VAL A 337 -25.22 28.28 10.95
C VAL A 337 -24.06 27.31 11.17
N LEU A 338 -24.28 26.23 11.93
CA LEU A 338 -23.28 25.19 12.13
C LEU A 338 -22.86 24.54 10.80
N ALA A 339 -23.82 24.19 9.95
CA ALA A 339 -23.55 23.60 8.64
C ALA A 339 -22.75 24.55 7.73
N ALA A 340 -23.11 25.84 7.67
CA ALA A 340 -22.37 26.81 6.87
C ALA A 340 -20.93 27.00 7.36
N LYS A 341 -20.73 27.10 8.68
CA LYS A 341 -19.38 27.18 9.26
C LYS A 341 -18.54 25.95 8.94
N ALA A 342 -19.13 24.76 9.08
CA ALA A 342 -18.44 23.51 8.78
C ALA A 342 -18.06 23.40 7.29
N ILE A 343 -18.96 23.78 6.39
CA ILE A 343 -18.71 23.77 4.94
C ILE A 343 -17.63 24.78 4.55
N VAL A 344 -17.73 26.02 5.02
CA VAL A 344 -16.75 27.08 4.71
C VAL A 344 -15.37 26.71 5.26
N LEU A 345 -15.29 26.34 6.55
CA LEU A 345 -14.03 25.93 7.17
C LEU A 345 -13.46 24.68 6.47
N GLY A 346 -14.30 23.67 6.22
CA GLY A 346 -13.89 22.44 5.55
C GLY A 346 -13.32 22.70 4.15
N ALA A 347 -13.97 23.57 3.36
CA ALA A 347 -13.48 23.95 2.04
C ALA A 347 -12.14 24.69 2.11
N VAL A 348 -11.99 25.64 3.04
CA VAL A 348 -10.73 26.39 3.21
C VAL A 348 -9.61 25.46 3.66
N CYS A 349 -9.84 24.64 4.68
CA CYS A 349 -8.86 23.70 5.19
C CYS A 349 -8.52 22.61 4.16
N PHE A 350 -9.47 22.20 3.31
CA PHE A 350 -9.20 21.30 2.19
C PHE A 350 -8.26 21.93 1.17
N VAL A 351 -8.53 23.17 0.74
CA VAL A 351 -7.64 23.88 -0.20
C VAL A 351 -6.24 24.07 0.42
N THR A 352 -6.16 24.52 1.67
CA THR A 352 -4.88 24.67 2.38
C THR A 352 -4.14 23.35 2.52
N GLY A 353 -4.85 22.27 2.88
CA GLY A 353 -4.29 20.93 2.98
C GLY A 353 -3.81 20.38 1.64
N LEU A 354 -4.51 20.70 0.55
CA LEU A 354 -4.13 20.30 -0.81
C LEU A 354 -2.86 21.04 -1.25
N VAL A 355 -2.78 22.35 -1.02
CA VAL A 355 -1.55 23.13 -1.27
C VAL A 355 -0.39 22.60 -0.43
N ALA A 356 -0.63 22.28 0.84
CA ALA A 356 0.36 21.69 1.73
C ALA A 356 0.84 20.33 1.21
N ALA A 357 -0.07 19.42 0.85
CA ALA A 357 0.28 18.08 0.36
C ALA A 357 1.03 18.13 -0.98
N VAL A 358 0.54 18.91 -1.95
CA VAL A 358 1.20 19.07 -3.26
C VAL A 358 2.57 19.71 -3.09
N GLY A 359 2.69 20.76 -2.28
CA GLY A 359 3.97 21.39 -1.97
C GLY A 359 4.92 20.41 -1.30
N SER A 360 4.47 19.70 -0.27
CA SER A 360 5.26 18.69 0.43
C SER A 360 5.80 17.64 -0.54
N PHE A 361 4.97 17.11 -1.43
CA PHE A 361 5.39 16.18 -2.48
C PHE A 361 6.45 16.79 -3.41
N LEU A 362 6.19 17.97 -3.96
CA LEU A 362 7.08 18.63 -4.94
C LEU A 362 8.46 18.96 -4.37
N PHE A 363 8.54 19.35 -3.10
CA PHE A 363 9.80 19.73 -2.45
C PHE A 363 10.52 18.56 -1.79
N ALA A 364 9.80 17.61 -1.20
CA ALA A 364 10.41 16.50 -0.47
C ALA A 364 10.91 15.37 -1.39
N ILE A 365 10.23 15.07 -2.51
CA ILE A 365 10.67 14.00 -3.42
C ILE A 365 12.08 14.24 -3.98
N PRO A 366 12.45 15.43 -4.51
CA PRO A 366 13.81 15.69 -4.95
C PRO A 366 14.85 15.58 -3.85
N VAL A 367 14.48 15.91 -2.60
CA VAL A 367 15.38 15.77 -1.44
C VAL A 367 15.59 14.29 -1.11
N LEU A 368 14.53 13.47 -1.08
CA LEU A 368 14.63 12.02 -0.90
C LEU A 368 15.52 11.39 -1.98
N ARG A 369 15.43 11.83 -3.23
CA ARG A 369 16.31 11.36 -4.32
C ARG A 369 17.78 11.56 -4.00
N ARG A 370 18.15 12.73 -3.47
CA ARG A 370 19.55 13.04 -3.07
C ARG A 370 20.03 12.17 -1.91
N GLN A 371 19.13 11.53 -1.17
CA GLN A 371 19.42 10.66 -0.03
C GLN A 371 19.40 9.15 -0.37
N GLY A 372 19.42 8.80 -1.65
CA GLY A 372 19.53 7.40 -2.10
C GLY A 372 18.23 6.76 -2.56
N PHE A 373 17.06 7.40 -2.35
CA PHE A 373 15.75 6.92 -2.83
C PHE A 373 15.63 7.09 -4.34
N THR A 374 16.41 6.34 -5.11
CA THR A 374 16.52 6.41 -6.58
C THR A 374 16.21 5.06 -7.21
N ARG A 375 16.07 5.03 -8.54
CA ARG A 375 15.94 3.76 -9.28
C ARG A 375 17.21 2.91 -9.09
N PRO A 376 17.12 1.57 -9.13
CA PRO A 376 15.93 0.77 -9.42
C PRO A 376 14.94 0.63 -8.25
N ALA A 377 15.41 0.57 -7.00
CA ALA A 377 14.54 0.27 -5.85
C ALA A 377 13.35 1.23 -5.75
N PHE A 378 13.56 2.50 -6.02
CA PHE A 378 12.53 3.52 -5.94
C PHE A 378 12.24 4.15 -7.31
N PRO A 379 11.23 3.64 -8.05
CA PRO A 379 10.68 4.31 -9.23
C PRO A 379 10.28 5.76 -8.94
N GLU A 380 10.14 6.57 -9.99
CA GLU A 380 9.73 7.97 -9.81
C GLU A 380 8.22 8.06 -9.64
N PRO A 381 7.71 8.53 -8.48
CA PRO A 381 6.29 8.80 -8.37
C PRO A 381 5.96 10.01 -9.22
N ALA A 382 5.09 9.85 -10.20
CA ALA A 382 4.60 10.96 -11.02
C ALA A 382 3.37 11.59 -10.38
N LEU A 383 3.22 12.91 -10.52
CA LEU A 383 2.00 13.62 -10.11
C LEU A 383 0.75 13.11 -10.83
N THR A 384 0.92 12.56 -12.03
CA THR A 384 -0.17 12.00 -12.84
C THR A 384 -0.59 10.61 -12.38
N ASP A 385 0.19 9.96 -11.51
CA ASP A 385 -0.14 8.62 -11.04
C ASP A 385 -1.44 8.67 -10.22
N PRO A 386 -2.45 7.83 -10.54
CA PRO A 386 -3.71 7.83 -9.82
C PRO A 386 -3.56 7.59 -8.31
N SER A 387 -2.54 6.80 -7.91
CA SER A 387 -2.19 6.53 -6.52
C SER A 387 -1.67 7.78 -5.80
N VAL A 388 -0.83 8.58 -6.46
CA VAL A 388 -0.28 9.84 -5.93
C VAL A 388 -1.39 10.87 -5.82
N LEU A 389 -2.19 11.09 -6.88
CA LEU A 389 -3.32 12.01 -6.85
C LEU A 389 -4.31 11.66 -5.74
N ARG A 390 -4.65 10.38 -5.59
CA ARG A 390 -5.50 9.88 -4.51
C ARG A 390 -4.90 10.21 -3.15
N ALA A 391 -3.60 9.98 -2.93
CA ALA A 391 -2.95 10.28 -1.67
C ALA A 391 -3.02 11.78 -1.34
N LEU A 392 -2.67 12.65 -2.28
CA LEU A 392 -2.70 14.11 -2.09
C LEU A 392 -4.09 14.64 -1.75
N VAL A 393 -5.11 14.20 -2.50
CA VAL A 393 -6.51 14.63 -2.27
C VAL A 393 -7.03 14.10 -0.94
N LEU A 394 -6.81 12.81 -0.64
CA LEU A 394 -7.32 12.22 0.61
C LEU A 394 -6.61 12.77 1.85
N THR A 395 -5.31 13.09 1.77
CA THR A 395 -4.58 13.78 2.85
C THR A 395 -5.19 15.16 3.11
N ALA A 396 -5.50 15.92 2.06
CA ALA A 396 -6.19 17.20 2.19
C ALA A 396 -7.59 17.06 2.79
N THR A 397 -8.36 16.03 2.38
CA THR A 397 -9.69 15.74 2.95
C THR A 397 -9.59 15.33 4.43
N PHE A 398 -8.58 14.55 4.79
CA PHE A 398 -8.31 14.17 6.17
C PHE A 398 -8.05 15.40 7.05
N MET A 399 -7.14 16.29 6.61
CA MET A 399 -6.82 17.53 7.33
C MET A 399 -8.06 18.41 7.52
N ALA A 400 -8.88 18.55 6.48
CA ALA A 400 -10.14 19.30 6.55
C ALA A 400 -11.14 18.68 7.53
N GLY A 401 -11.32 17.35 7.48
CA GLY A 401 -12.22 16.63 8.37
C GLY A 401 -11.85 16.80 9.84
N VAL A 402 -10.56 16.67 10.18
CA VAL A 402 -10.06 16.88 11.55
C VAL A 402 -10.26 18.34 12.00
N ALA A 403 -10.04 19.33 11.12
CA ALA A 403 -10.30 20.74 11.44
C ALA A 403 -11.80 20.98 11.76
N VAL A 404 -12.71 20.32 11.02
CA VAL A 404 -14.16 20.37 11.28
C VAL A 404 -14.54 19.67 12.60
N VAL A 405 -13.87 18.58 12.96
CA VAL A 405 -14.03 17.97 14.30
C VAL A 405 -13.60 18.95 15.39
N GLY A 406 -12.47 19.65 15.19
CA GLY A 406 -12.02 20.71 16.10
C GLY A 406 -13.05 21.84 16.24
N LEU A 407 -13.68 22.25 15.14
CA LEU A 407 -14.79 23.20 15.18
C LEU A 407 -15.97 22.69 16.02
N ALA A 408 -16.38 21.45 15.82
CA ALA A 408 -17.50 20.86 16.56
C ALA A 408 -17.21 20.77 18.08
N ILE A 409 -16.00 20.35 18.44
CA ILE A 409 -15.54 20.31 19.84
C ILE A 409 -15.46 21.73 20.42
N GLY A 410 -14.98 22.71 19.65
CA GLY A 410 -14.98 24.12 20.05
C GLY A 410 -16.37 24.67 20.35
N MET A 411 -17.38 24.27 19.56
CA MET A 411 -18.78 24.62 19.79
C MET A 411 -19.37 23.99 21.06
N LEU A 412 -18.96 22.75 21.38
CA LEU A 412 -19.41 22.00 22.56
C LEU A 412 -18.80 22.56 23.86
N LEU A 413 -17.48 22.78 23.88
CA LEU A 413 -16.76 23.13 25.11
C LEU A 413 -16.74 24.64 25.38
N ARG A 414 -16.82 25.47 24.34
CA ARG A 414 -16.73 26.95 24.44
C ARG A 414 -15.44 27.47 25.10
N HIS A 415 -14.43 26.62 25.30
CA HIS A 415 -13.14 26.95 25.87
C HIS A 415 -12.03 26.56 24.89
N SER A 416 -11.34 27.56 24.32
CA SER A 416 -10.41 27.34 23.19
C SER A 416 -9.24 26.43 23.55
N ALA A 417 -8.61 26.63 24.71
CA ALA A 417 -7.45 25.83 25.10
C ALA A 417 -7.82 24.36 25.31
N ALA A 418 -8.93 24.10 26.01
CA ALA A 418 -9.38 22.72 26.27
C ALA A 418 -9.80 22.01 24.98
N ALA A 419 -10.50 22.70 24.08
CA ALA A 419 -10.92 22.15 22.80
C ALA A 419 -9.74 21.83 21.86
N ILE A 420 -8.70 22.68 21.82
CA ILE A 420 -7.48 22.40 21.07
C ILE A 420 -6.81 21.15 21.64
N THR A 421 -6.55 21.12 22.95
CA THR A 421 -5.87 19.99 23.61
C THR A 421 -6.59 18.67 23.38
N ILE A 422 -7.92 18.63 23.54
CA ILE A 422 -8.72 17.42 23.32
C ILE A 422 -8.64 16.97 21.86
N THR A 423 -8.77 17.90 20.91
CA THR A 423 -8.72 17.55 19.48
C THR A 423 -7.34 17.03 19.08
N VAL A 424 -6.27 17.64 19.59
CA VAL A 424 -4.90 17.17 19.38
C VAL A 424 -4.71 15.77 19.99
N LEU A 425 -5.18 15.53 21.21
CA LEU A 425 -5.07 14.22 21.87
C LEU A 425 -5.87 13.13 21.15
N LEU A 426 -7.03 13.45 20.56
CA LEU A 426 -7.80 12.50 19.75
C LEU A 426 -7.02 11.98 18.52
N VAL A 427 -6.03 12.74 18.05
CA VAL A 427 -5.13 12.35 16.97
C VAL A 427 -3.82 11.77 17.51
N LEU A 428 -3.13 12.42 18.45
CA LEU A 428 -1.78 11.98 18.84
C LEU A 428 -1.80 10.82 19.84
N LEU A 429 -2.77 10.74 20.74
CA LEU A 429 -2.76 9.70 21.78
C LEU A 429 -2.88 8.29 21.17
N PRO A 430 -3.82 7.99 20.26
CA PRO A 430 -3.88 6.66 19.65
C PRO A 430 -2.64 6.35 18.81
N LEU A 431 -1.99 7.37 18.22
CA LEU A 431 -0.76 7.20 17.44
C LEU A 431 0.40 6.79 18.36
N ILE A 432 0.60 7.51 19.47
CA ILE A 432 1.65 7.21 20.45
C ILE A 432 1.41 5.82 21.08
N VAL A 433 0.16 5.53 21.47
CA VAL A 433 -0.22 4.23 22.04
C VAL A 433 0.01 3.10 21.03
N GLY A 434 -0.35 3.31 19.75
CA GLY A 434 -0.13 2.34 18.68
C GLY A 434 1.34 2.03 18.37
N MET A 435 2.26 2.96 18.67
CA MET A 435 3.71 2.75 18.55
C MET A 435 4.30 1.93 19.70
N ILE A 436 3.68 2.00 20.88
CA ILE A 436 4.17 1.33 22.10
C ILE A 436 3.60 -0.08 22.23
N LEU A 437 2.34 -0.27 21.81
CA LEU A 437 1.64 -1.55 21.99
C LEU A 437 2.20 -2.65 21.06
N PRO A 438 2.21 -3.92 21.52
CA PRO A 438 2.62 -5.07 20.70
C PRO A 438 1.78 -5.22 19.42
N GLY A 439 2.31 -5.89 18.39
CA GLY A 439 1.60 -6.13 17.12
C GLY A 439 0.30 -6.95 17.25
N THR A 440 0.14 -7.68 18.35
CA THR A 440 -1.07 -8.44 18.74
C THR A 440 -2.13 -7.57 19.42
N SER A 441 -1.85 -6.28 19.66
CA SER A 441 -2.77 -5.33 20.26
C SER A 441 -4.04 -5.13 19.41
N PRO A 442 -5.14 -4.64 20.02
CA PRO A 442 -6.42 -4.61 19.34
C PRO A 442 -6.39 -3.61 18.18
N LYS A 443 -6.27 -4.11 16.95
CA LYS A 443 -6.27 -3.33 15.70
C LYS A 443 -7.43 -2.32 15.63
N TRP A 444 -8.54 -2.60 16.32
CA TRP A 444 -9.69 -1.70 16.42
C TRP A 444 -9.31 -0.29 16.89
N LEU A 445 -8.34 -0.11 17.80
CA LEU A 445 -7.98 1.21 18.31
C LEU A 445 -7.43 2.13 17.21
N LEU A 446 -6.61 1.60 16.30
CA LEU A 446 -6.11 2.35 15.15
C LEU A 446 -7.14 2.47 14.03
N TYR A 447 -8.09 1.53 13.96
CA TYR A 447 -9.11 1.49 12.91
C TYR A 447 -10.29 2.42 13.19
N THR A 448 -10.60 2.69 14.46
CA THR A 448 -11.80 3.47 14.83
C THR A 448 -11.48 4.90 15.24
N THR A 449 -10.21 5.25 15.45
CA THR A 449 -9.79 6.60 15.87
C THR A 449 -9.44 7.48 14.67
N LEU A 450 -9.31 8.80 14.89
CA LEU A 450 -8.91 9.75 13.85
C LEU A 450 -7.53 9.45 13.25
N VAL A 451 -6.69 8.68 13.96
CA VAL A 451 -5.38 8.21 13.46
C VAL A 451 -5.50 7.33 12.23
N GLY A 452 -6.61 6.59 12.07
CA GLY A 452 -6.86 5.81 10.87
C GLY A 452 -6.84 6.66 9.60
N GLY A 453 -7.10 7.97 9.72
CA GLY A 453 -6.97 8.92 8.62
C GLY A 453 -5.55 9.06 8.06
N LEU A 454 -4.50 8.70 8.80
CA LEU A 454 -3.12 8.73 8.27
C LEU A 454 -2.89 7.74 7.12
N ALA A 455 -3.72 6.69 7.01
CA ALA A 455 -3.71 5.80 5.86
C ALA A 455 -3.93 6.51 4.51
N THR A 456 -4.48 7.74 4.53
CA THR A 456 -4.70 8.56 3.33
C THR A 456 -3.41 9.05 2.67
N HIS A 457 -2.29 9.10 3.40
CA HIS A 457 -1.00 9.60 2.90
C HIS A 457 -0.32 8.65 1.90
N ARG A 458 -0.83 7.41 1.81
CA ARG A 458 -0.18 6.34 1.06
C ARG A 458 -0.57 6.32 -0.40
N ALA A 459 0.44 6.21 -1.26
CA ALA A 459 0.26 5.85 -2.66
C ALA A 459 0.23 4.33 -2.84
N LYS A 460 1.07 3.59 -2.09
CA LYS A 460 1.15 2.13 -2.17
C LYS A 460 -0.07 1.42 -1.55
N PRO A 461 -0.43 0.22 -2.06
CA PRO A 461 -1.48 -0.60 -1.45
C PRO A 461 -1.02 -1.13 -0.08
N PRO A 462 -1.96 -1.39 0.86
CA PRO A 462 -1.63 -1.88 2.21
C PRO A 462 -0.83 -3.18 2.23
N THR A 463 -0.93 -3.98 1.17
CA THR A 463 -0.24 -5.27 1.01
C THR A 463 1.26 -5.12 0.74
N ALA A 464 1.73 -3.91 0.39
CA ALA A 464 3.12 -3.61 0.04
C ALA A 464 3.86 -2.74 1.07
N THR A 465 3.23 -2.36 2.19
CA THR A 465 3.82 -1.47 3.21
C THR A 465 3.58 -2.05 4.60
N LEU A 466 4.15 -3.22 4.84
CA LEU A 466 3.79 -4.12 5.93
C LEU A 466 4.36 -3.70 7.31
N ALA A 467 5.35 -2.80 7.34
CA ALA A 467 6.07 -2.40 8.55
C ALA A 467 5.34 -1.33 9.40
N GLU A 468 4.56 -0.41 8.81
CA GLU A 468 4.07 0.76 9.56
C GLU A 468 2.84 0.44 10.46
N PRO A 469 2.80 0.88 11.73
CA PRO A 469 1.67 0.64 12.65
C PRO A 469 0.29 1.10 12.17
N TRP A 470 0.21 2.22 11.44
CA TRP A 470 -1.02 2.76 10.83
C TRP A 470 -1.33 2.20 9.44
N SER A 471 -0.46 1.35 8.87
CA SER A 471 -0.62 0.79 7.51
C SER A 471 -1.82 -0.15 7.35
N MET A 472 -2.50 -0.48 8.44
CA MET A 472 -3.34 -1.66 8.51
C MET A 472 -4.79 -1.44 8.05
N ILE A 473 -5.17 -0.23 7.57
CA ILE A 473 -6.45 0.02 6.84
C ILE A 473 -6.23 0.71 5.50
N GLY A 474 -7.00 0.31 4.48
CA GLY A 474 -6.95 0.97 3.17
C GLY A 474 -7.24 2.49 3.24
N PRO A 475 -6.68 3.31 2.34
CA PRO A 475 -6.88 4.77 2.34
C PRO A 475 -8.36 5.20 2.38
N TRP A 476 -9.22 4.45 1.67
CA TRP A 476 -10.66 4.66 1.68
C TRP A 476 -11.31 4.35 3.02
N ALA A 477 -10.90 3.26 3.68
CA ALA A 477 -11.37 2.97 5.03
C ALA A 477 -10.94 4.09 6.00
N GLY A 478 -9.71 4.57 5.90
CA GLY A 478 -9.21 5.69 6.70
C GLY A 478 -10.07 6.95 6.58
N ILE A 479 -10.44 7.36 5.35
CA ILE A 479 -11.28 8.54 5.17
C ILE A 479 -12.72 8.32 5.64
N THR A 480 -13.28 7.11 5.53
CA THR A 480 -14.62 6.81 6.06
C THR A 480 -14.69 6.94 7.58
N VAL A 481 -13.63 6.56 8.29
CA VAL A 481 -13.53 6.72 9.75
C VAL A 481 -13.55 8.20 10.12
N VAL A 482 -12.78 9.02 9.40
CA VAL A 482 -12.76 10.48 9.60
C VAL A 482 -14.13 11.09 9.32
N ALA A 483 -14.79 10.67 8.23
CA ALA A 483 -16.15 11.12 7.91
C ALA A 483 -17.15 10.76 9.02
N ALA A 484 -17.06 9.55 9.59
CA ALA A 484 -17.90 9.13 10.72
C ALA A 484 -17.68 10.03 11.95
N TRP A 485 -16.42 10.35 12.29
CA TRP A 485 -16.10 11.29 13.37
C TRP A 485 -16.64 12.69 13.13
N VAL A 486 -16.56 13.20 11.90
CA VAL A 486 -17.16 14.50 11.51
C VAL A 486 -18.66 14.48 11.74
N VAL A 487 -19.36 13.44 11.28
CA VAL A 487 -20.81 13.30 11.43
C VAL A 487 -21.20 13.24 12.91
N VAL A 488 -20.51 12.42 13.71
CA VAL A 488 -20.77 12.28 15.14
C VAL A 488 -20.53 13.59 15.87
N ALA A 489 -19.39 14.24 15.65
CA ALA A 489 -19.03 15.48 16.34
C ALA A 489 -20.00 16.63 15.98
N LEU A 490 -20.34 16.80 14.70
CA LEU A 490 -21.33 17.79 14.27
C LEU A 490 -22.73 17.47 14.78
N GLY A 491 -23.13 16.19 14.81
CA GLY A 491 -24.40 15.74 15.37
C GLY A 491 -24.54 16.07 16.86
N LEU A 492 -23.49 15.79 17.64
CA LEU A 492 -23.42 16.15 19.07
C LEU A 492 -23.49 17.67 19.28
N ALA A 493 -22.72 18.44 18.50
CA ALA A 493 -22.74 19.91 18.56
C ALA A 493 -24.13 20.47 18.22
N TRP A 494 -24.77 19.94 17.19
CA TRP A 494 -26.12 20.33 16.78
C TRP A 494 -27.16 20.01 17.86
N TRP A 495 -27.11 18.81 18.43
CA TRP A 495 -28.02 18.38 19.50
C TRP A 495 -27.87 19.26 20.74
N TYR A 496 -26.63 19.56 21.13
CA TYR A 496 -26.32 20.43 22.27
C TYR A 496 -26.83 21.86 22.06
N LEU A 497 -26.68 22.41 20.85
CA LEU A 497 -27.17 23.74 20.50
C LEU A 497 -28.70 23.87 20.53
N ARG A 498 -29.43 22.76 20.33
CA ARG A 498 -30.90 22.71 20.42
C ARG A 498 -31.41 22.63 21.86
N ARG A 499 -30.69 21.95 22.76
CA ARG A 499 -31.17 21.71 24.13
C ARG A 499 -30.98 22.90 25.07
N ARG A 500 -30.03 23.80 24.81
CA ARG A 500 -29.76 24.97 25.67
C ARG A 500 -30.56 26.22 25.27
N ASP A 501 -31.85 26.05 24.97
CA ASP A 501 -32.80 27.15 24.82
C ASP A 501 -33.34 27.63 26.18
N THR A 502 -32.43 28.14 27.01
CA THR A 502 -32.73 28.97 28.20
C THR A 502 -31.87 30.21 28.17
#